data_AF-A0A9D7ZZV3-F1
#
_entry.id   AF-A0A9D7ZZV3-F1
#
_cell.length_a   1.000
_cell.length_b   1.000
_cell.length_c   1.000
_cell.angle_alpha   90.00
_cell.angle_beta   90.00
_cell.angle_gamma   90.00
#
_symmetry.space_group_name_H-M   'P 1'
#
loop_
_entity.id
_entity.type
_entity.pdbx_description
1 polymer ?
#
loop_
_entity_poly.entity_id
_entity_poly.type
_entity_poly.pdbx_seq_one_letter_code
_entity_poly.pdbx_strand_id
1 'polypeptide(L)' 'MNEWLRQSNDRWALITGASAGIGKAFATVFARNGFNLVLVARREEKLKSLAEQMEK' A
#
# COMPACT_ATOMS: atom_id res chain seq x y z
N MET A 1 29.07 -8.15 8.97
CA MET A 1 28.27 -7.05 8.41
C MET A 1 26.83 -7.45 8.58
N ASN A 2 26.13 -6.91 9.58
CA ASN A 2 24.87 -7.48 10.06
C ASN A 2 23.72 -7.09 9.11
N GLU A 3 22.97 -8.08 8.62
CA GLU A 3 21.85 -7.92 7.67
C GLU A 3 20.72 -7.01 8.18
N TRP A 4 20.66 -6.76 9.49
CA TRP A 4 19.70 -5.90 10.19
C TRP A 4 19.82 -4.39 9.87
N LEU A 5 20.89 -3.96 9.20
CA LEU A 5 21.08 -2.58 8.73
C LEU A 5 20.57 -2.36 7.30
N ARG A 6 19.85 -3.32 6.70
CA ARG A 6 19.05 -2.99 5.52
C ARG A 6 18.03 -1.96 5.98
N GLN A 7 18.19 -0.74 5.47
CA GLN A 7 17.27 0.36 5.67
C GLN A 7 15.94 -0.05 5.00
N SER A 8 15.15 -0.83 5.72
CA SER A 8 13.78 -1.14 5.40
C SER A 8 13.06 0.20 5.34
N ASN A 9 12.29 0.46 4.28
CA ASN A 9 11.51 1.69 4.21
C ASN A 9 10.40 1.56 5.27
N ASP A 10 10.71 1.93 6.52
CA ASP A 10 9.91 1.67 7.73
C ASP A 10 8.58 2.44 7.78
N ARG A 11 8.17 3.02 6.66
CA ARG A 11 7.01 3.88 6.55
C ARG A 11 5.81 3.05 6.13
N TRP A 12 4.88 2.89 7.05
CA TRP A 12 3.60 2.21 6.84
C TRP A 12 2.46 3.22 6.70
N ALA A 13 1.47 2.91 5.87
CA ALA A 13 0.23 3.65 5.79
C ALA A 13 -1.00 2.72 5.82
N LEU A 14 -1.90 2.99 6.76
CA LEU A 14 -3.24 2.39 6.80
C LEU A 14 -4.21 3.28 6.03
N ILE A 15 -4.85 2.73 4.99
CA ILE A 15 -5.77 3.47 4.14
C ILE A 15 -7.14 2.80 4.17
N THR A 16 -8.11 3.48 4.81
CA THR A 16 -9.52 3.07 4.79
C THR A 16 -10.24 3.63 3.57
N GLY A 17 -11.21 2.91 3.02
CA GLY A 17 -11.86 3.29 1.77
C GLY A 17 -10.96 3.12 0.53
N ALA A 18 -9.89 2.33 0.63
CA ALA A 18 -8.86 2.19 -0.41
C ALA A 18 -9.38 1.68 -1.76
N SER A 19 -10.53 1.00 -1.80
CA SER A 19 -11.06 0.38 -3.02
C SER A 19 -11.45 1.35 -4.17
N ALA A 20 -11.59 2.66 -3.91
CA ALA A 20 -12.02 3.63 -4.93
C ALA A 20 -11.72 5.09 -4.53
N GLY A 21 -11.94 6.02 -5.47
CA GLY A 21 -11.91 7.46 -5.23
C GLY A 21 -10.60 7.93 -4.60
N ILE A 22 -10.70 8.81 -3.61
CA ILE A 22 -9.56 9.41 -2.92
C ILE A 22 -8.70 8.35 -2.21
N GLY A 23 -9.33 7.35 -1.57
CA GLY A 23 -8.59 6.27 -0.91
C GLY A 23 -7.70 5.49 -1.88
N LYS A 24 -8.21 5.17 -3.08
CA LYS A 24 -7.40 4.55 -4.14
C LYS A 24 -6.26 5.47 -4.60
N ALA A 25 -6.54 6.77 -4.76
CA ALA A 25 -5.53 7.74 -5.17
C ALA A 25 -4.38 7.84 -4.15
N PHE A 26 -4.70 7.89 -2.85
CA PHE A 26 -3.68 7.85 -1.80
C PHE A 26 -2.90 6.55 -1.80
N ALA A 27 -3.55 5.39 -1.92
CA ALA A 27 -2.85 4.11 -1.98
C ALA A 27 -1.81 4.10 -3.12
N THR A 28 -2.18 4.56 -4.32
CA THR A 28 -1.27 4.66 -5.46
C THR A 28 -0.10 5.61 -5.20
N VAL A 29 -0.34 6.80 -4.63
CA VAL A 29 0.72 7.76 -4.34
C VAL A 29 1.68 7.21 -3.28
N PHE A 30 1.16 6.63 -2.19
CA PHE A 30 1.99 6.10 -1.11
C PHE A 30 2.80 4.89 -1.56
N ALA A 31 2.22 3.96 -2.34
CA ALA A 31 2.95 2.84 -2.93
C ALA A 31 4.15 3.33 -3.77
N ARG A 32 3.93 4.33 -4.65
CA ARG A 32 4.99 4.93 -5.47
C ARG A 32 6.09 5.63 -4.67
N ASN A 33 5.78 6.07 -3.45
CA ASN A 33 6.74 6.68 -2.53
C ASN A 33 7.40 5.65 -1.59
N GLY A 34 7.18 4.35 -1.83
CA GLY A 34 7.83 3.25 -1.13
C GLY A 34 7.24 2.91 0.23
N PHE A 35 5.99 3.32 0.51
CA PHE A 35 5.32 2.93 1.74
C PHE A 35 4.85 1.48 1.66
N ASN A 36 4.94 0.78 2.79
CA ASN A 36 4.20 -0.45 3.02
C ASN A 36 2.73 -0.10 3.31
N LEU A 37 1.78 -0.78 2.66
CA LEU A 37 0.37 -0.41 2.73
C LEU A 37 -0.49 -1.47 3.42
N VAL A 38 -1.38 -1.01 4.28
CA VAL A 38 -2.52 -1.79 4.77
C VAL A 38 -3.79 -1.17 4.19
N LEU A 39 -4.49 -1.92 3.33
CA LEU A 39 -5.66 -1.43 2.60
C LEU A 39 -6.95 -2.00 3.17
N VAL A 40 -7.91 -1.13 3.52
CA VAL A 40 -9.18 -1.53 4.13
C VAL A 40 -10.36 -0.98 3.34
N ALA A 41 -11.27 -1.85 2.92
CA ALA A 41 -12.55 -1.50 2.30
C ALA A 41 -13.51 -2.71 2.32
N ARG A 42 -14.79 -2.48 2.04
CA ARG A 42 -15.84 -3.52 2.04
C ARG A 42 -15.85 -4.44 0.80
N ARG A 43 -15.12 -4.08 -0.26
CA ARG A 43 -15.14 -4.79 -1.56
C ARG A 43 -13.79 -5.44 -1.78
N GLU A 44 -13.69 -6.73 -1.51
CA GLU A 44 -12.44 -7.49 -1.51
C GLU A 44 -11.79 -7.58 -2.89
N GLU A 45 -12.57 -7.82 -3.95
CA GLU A 45 -12.06 -7.98 -5.31
C GLU A 45 -11.36 -6.70 -5.80
N LYS A 46 -11.90 -5.53 -5.42
CA LYS A 46 -11.28 -4.24 -5.73
C LYS A 46 -9.99 -4.00 -4.95
N LEU A 47 -9.87 -4.54 -3.72
CA LEU A 47 -8.63 -4.46 -2.95
C LEU A 47 -7.56 -5.38 -3.54
N LYS A 48 -7.91 -6.62 -3.91
CA LYS A 48 -6.99 -7.57 -4.55
C LYS A 48 -6.43 -7.01 -5.85
N SER A 49 -7.31 -6.54 -6.74
CA SER A 49 -6.88 -5.91 -8.00
C SER A 49 -6.00 -4.68 -7.78
N LEU A 50 -6.23 -3.92 -6.71
CA LEU A 50 -5.40 -2.77 -6.35
C LEU A 50 -4.02 -3.20 -5.83
N ALA A 51 -3.94 -4.24 -5.00
CA ALA A 51 -2.69 -4.78 -4.50
C ALA A 51 -1.84 -5.38 -5.64
N GLU A 52 -2.44 -6.16 -6.54
CA GLU A 52 -1.78 -6.71 -7.73
C GLU A 52 -1.20 -5.62 -8.65
N GLN A 53 -1.84 -4.46 -8.73
CA GLN A 53 -1.33 -3.30 -9.48
C GLN A 53 -0.08 -2.68 -8.84
N MET A 54 0.19 -2.96 -7.55
CA MET A 54 1.24 -2.34 -6.75
C MET A 54 2.42 -3.28 -6.44
N GLU A 55 2.29 -4.59 -6.62
CA GLU A 55 3.33 -5.61 -6.35
C GLU A 55 4.37 -5.81 -7.48
N LYS A 56 4.66 -4.76 -8.28
CA LYS A 56 5.69 -4.79 -9.34
C LYS A 56 6.89 -3.96 -8.97
#